data_AF-A0A382RXF8-F1
#
_entry.id   AF-A0A382RXF8-F1
#
_cell.length_a   1.000
_cell.length_b   1.000
_cell.length_c   1.000
_cell.angle_alpha   90.00
_cell.angle_beta   90.00
_cell.angle_gamma   90.00
#
_symmetry.space_group_name_H-M   'P 1'
#
loop_
_entity.id
_entity.type
_entity.pdbx_description
1 polymer ?
#
loop_
_entity_poly.entity_id
_entity_poly.type
_entity_poly.pdbx_seq_one_letter_code
_entity_poly.pdbx_strand_id
1 'polypeptide(L)'
;MPAIITNAFRTYNADNFIRSLEADTATAGDGLGNKIYLLIAKDSPWSGNSAGQYADGSYSDSIIPTPKDTTVAPFLHYNDTIAAKLIN
;
A
#
# COMPACT_ATOMS: atom_id res chain seq x y z
N MET A 1 33.29 -18.19 0.11
CA MET A 1 32.29 -19.09 -0.52
C MET A 1 31.21 -18.21 -1.15
N PRO A 2 30.90 -18.35 -2.45
CA PRO A 2 29.73 -17.68 -3.03
C PRO A 2 28.46 -18.44 -2.66
N ALA A 3 27.44 -17.72 -2.18
CA ALA A 3 26.10 -18.24 -1.97
C ALA A 3 25.16 -17.62 -3.02
N ILE A 4 24.24 -18.41 -3.55
CA ILE A 4 23.28 -17.98 -4.58
C ILE A 4 21.87 -18.15 -4.03
N ILE A 5 21.06 -17.10 -4.14
CA ILE A 5 19.62 -17.19 -3.92
C ILE A 5 18.99 -17.69 -5.21
N THR A 6 18.52 -18.92 -5.20
CA THR A 6 17.89 -19.55 -6.36
C THR A 6 16.48 -19.00 -6.59
N ASN A 7 15.96 -19.16 -7.81
CA ASN A 7 14.57 -18.80 -8.10
C ASN A 7 13.57 -19.60 -7.26
N ALA A 8 13.91 -20.83 -6.89
CA ALA A 8 13.06 -21.66 -6.02
C ALA A 8 12.82 -21.01 -4.65
N PHE A 9 13.83 -20.32 -4.08
CA PHE A 9 13.65 -19.59 -2.83
C PHE A 9 12.68 -18.40 -3.00
N ARG A 10 12.70 -17.73 -4.15
CA ARG A 10 11.76 -16.63 -4.44
C ARG A 10 10.32 -17.15 -4.56
N THR A 11 10.13 -18.26 -5.27
CA THR A 11 8.82 -18.92 -5.39
C THR A 11 8.30 -19.40 -4.04
N TYR A 12 9.15 -20.05 -3.24
CA TYR A 12 8.78 -20.52 -1.89
C TYR A 12 8.23 -19.40 -0.99
N ASN A 13 8.86 -18.22 -1.01
CA ASN A 13 8.36 -17.08 -0.23
C ASN A 13 7.03 -16.53 -0.77
N ALA A 14 6.85 -16.50 -2.10
CA ALA A 14 5.60 -16.08 -2.72
C ALA A 14 4.45 -17.04 -2.37
N ASP A 15 4.70 -18.35 -2.44
CA ASP A 15 3.72 -19.38 -2.11
C ASP A 15 3.33 -19.30 -0.63
N ASN A 16 4.29 -19.08 0.27
CA ASN A 16 4.01 -18.89 1.69
C ASN A 16 3.16 -17.65 1.97
N PHE A 17 3.42 -16.53 1.27
CA PHE A 17 2.60 -15.33 1.37
C PHE A 17 1.15 -15.60 0.94
N ILE A 18 0.96 -16.28 -0.21
CA ILE A 18 -0.38 -16.62 -0.72
C ILE A 18 -1.11 -17.54 0.26
N ARG A 19 -0.44 -18.58 0.75
CA ARG A 19 -1.01 -19.49 1.76
C ARG A 19 -1.43 -18.78 3.04
N SER A 20 -0.75 -17.69 3.41
CA SER A 20 -1.13 -16.92 4.62
C SER A 20 -2.50 -16.23 4.52
N LEU A 21 -3.07 -16.10 3.31
CA LEU A 21 -4.39 -15.53 3.07
C LEU A 21 -5.52 -16.56 3.22
N GLU A 22 -5.19 -17.85 3.14
CA GLU A 22 -6.13 -18.95 3.28
C GLU A 22 -6.65 -19.03 4.72
N ALA A 23 -7.93 -19.39 4.89
CA ALA A 23 -8.49 -19.59 6.22
C ALA A 23 -7.83 -20.79 6.90
N ASP A 24 -7.40 -20.60 8.15
CA ASP A 24 -6.89 -21.71 8.95
C ASP A 24 -8.08 -22.56 9.42
N THR A 25 -8.14 -23.81 8.97
CA THR A 25 -9.18 -24.75 9.39
C THR A 25 -8.66 -25.74 10.44
N ALA A 26 -7.42 -25.58 10.91
CA ALA A 26 -6.75 -26.51 11.82
C ALA A 26 -7.36 -26.50 13.23
N THR A 27 -7.99 -25.39 13.67
CA THR A 27 -8.66 -25.30 14.97
C THR A 27 -10.04 -24.66 14.82
N ALA A 28 -11.07 -25.28 15.40
CA ALA A 28 -12.40 -24.68 15.44
C ALA A 28 -12.37 -23.36 16.24
N GLY A 29 -12.45 -22.23 15.54
CA GLY A 29 -12.36 -20.88 16.13
C GLY A 29 -11.10 -20.10 15.73
N ASP A 30 -10.12 -20.72 15.08
CA ASP A 30 -8.98 -20.01 14.48
C ASP A 30 -9.41 -19.35 13.17
N GLY A 31 -9.76 -18.07 13.28
CA GLY A 31 -9.45 -17.01 12.32
C GLY A 31 -9.65 -17.22 10.81
N LEU A 32 -10.38 -16.28 10.20
CA LEU A 32 -10.22 -15.95 8.79
C LEU A 32 -8.72 -15.66 8.50
N GLY A 33 -8.17 -16.20 7.40
CA GLY A 33 -6.79 -15.94 6.97
C GLY A 33 -6.48 -14.45 6.81
N ASN A 34 -5.20 -14.09 6.71
CA ASN A 34 -4.76 -12.68 6.63
C ASN A 34 -5.58 -11.91 5.59
N LYS A 35 -6.10 -10.75 5.97
CA LYS A 35 -6.91 -9.90 5.09
C LYS A 35 -6.09 -8.74 4.57
N ILE A 36 -6.09 -8.58 3.26
CA ILE A 36 -5.43 -7.48 2.57
C ILE A 36 -6.50 -6.53 2.05
N TYR A 37 -6.33 -5.24 2.33
CA TYR A 37 -7.19 -4.19 1.78
C TYR A 37 -6.38 -3.32 0.84
N LEU A 38 -6.93 -3.05 -0.34
CA LEU A 38 -6.46 -1.98 -1.22
C LEU A 38 -7.15 -0.68 -0.84
N LEU A 39 -6.36 0.31 -0.44
CA LEU A 39 -6.85 1.62 -0.06
C LEU A 39 -6.64 2.62 -1.20
N ILE A 40 -7.64 3.48 -1.42
CA ILE A 40 -7.54 4.67 -2.25
C ILE A 40 -7.68 5.87 -1.33
N ALA A 41 -6.71 6.77 -1.39
CA ALA A 41 -6.58 7.90 -0.49
C ALA A 41 -6.23 9.18 -1.26
N LYS A 42 -6.47 10.32 -0.61
CA LYS A 42 -6.18 11.69 -1.05
C LYS A 42 -6.85 12.07 -2.37
N ASP A 43 -7.78 13.01 -2.30
CA ASP A 43 -8.48 13.62 -3.44
C ASP A 43 -8.02 15.05 -3.75
N SER A 44 -7.13 15.59 -2.92
CA SER A 44 -6.58 16.94 -3.09
C SER A 44 -5.27 16.92 -3.89
N PRO A 45 -4.96 17.97 -4.67
CA PRO A 45 -3.71 18.08 -5.41
C PRO A 45 -2.46 17.95 -4.52
N TRP A 46 -1.36 17.49 -5.10
CA TRP A 46 -0.03 17.45 -4.45
C TRP A 46 0.68 18.79 -4.50
N SER A 47 0.44 19.55 -5.56
CA SER A 47 1.04 20.87 -5.76
C SER A 47 0.02 21.88 -6.29
N GLY A 48 0.26 23.15 -5.98
CA GLY A 48 -0.50 24.29 -6.47
C GLY A 48 0.40 25.52 -6.56
N ASN A 49 -0.17 26.63 -7.01
CA ASN A 49 0.59 27.86 -7.25
C ASN A 49 1.16 28.42 -5.93
N SER A 50 2.46 28.76 -5.94
CA SER A 50 3.11 29.44 -4.80
C SER A 50 2.54 30.86 -4.62
N ALA A 51 2.73 31.44 -3.43
CA ALA A 51 2.30 32.81 -3.15
C ALA A 51 2.87 33.80 -4.20
N GLY A 52 1.99 34.53 -4.89
CA GLY A 52 2.35 35.50 -5.93
C GLY A 52 2.26 34.99 -7.38
N GLN A 53 1.93 33.72 -7.61
CA GLN A 53 1.67 33.20 -8.95
C GLN A 53 0.20 33.38 -9.34
N TYR A 54 -0.06 33.89 -10.56
CA TYR A 54 -1.40 34.05 -11.09
C TYR A 54 -2.11 32.69 -11.17
N ALA A 55 -3.30 32.58 -10.59
CA ALA A 55 -4.09 31.37 -10.56
C ALA A 55 -4.69 31.09 -11.95
N ASP A 56 -3.95 30.40 -12.83
CA ASP A 56 -4.55 29.85 -14.06
C ASP A 56 -5.46 28.63 -13.78
N GLY A 57 -5.55 28.21 -12.51
CA GLY A 57 -6.47 27.18 -12.04
C GLY A 57 -6.09 25.76 -12.46
N SER A 58 -4.98 25.55 -13.18
CA SER A 58 -4.53 24.23 -13.57
C SER A 58 -3.66 23.61 -12.48
N TYR A 59 -4.30 22.97 -11.50
CA TYR A 59 -3.60 22.03 -10.63
C TYR A 59 -3.14 20.85 -11.48
N SER A 60 -1.89 20.83 -11.90
CA SER A 60 -1.30 19.67 -12.57
C SER A 60 -0.48 18.88 -11.57
N ASP A 61 -0.98 17.71 -11.17
CA ASP A 61 -0.20 16.71 -10.44
C ASP A 61 0.76 15.98 -11.40
N SER A 62 1.55 16.75 -12.16
CA SER A 62 2.50 16.22 -13.13
C SER A 62 3.66 15.46 -12.45
N ILE A 63 3.91 15.72 -11.16
CA ILE A 63 4.93 15.06 -10.35
C ILE A 63 4.33 14.68 -9.00
N ILE A 64 4.02 13.40 -8.82
CA ILE A 64 3.60 12.84 -7.53
C ILE A 64 4.87 12.56 -6.69
N PRO A 65 4.96 13.06 -5.44
CA PRO A 65 6.10 12.78 -4.57
C PRO A 65 6.28 11.30 -4.27
N THR A 66 7.53 10.84 -4.12
CA THR A 66 7.81 9.48 -3.67
C THR A 66 7.35 9.28 -2.22
N PRO A 67 6.58 8.22 -1.91
CA PRO A 67 6.17 7.92 -0.54
C PRO A 67 7.37 7.75 0.40
N LYS A 68 7.22 8.20 1.64
CA LYS A 68 8.22 8.03 2.70
C LYS A 68 7.70 7.06 3.74
N ASP A 69 8.43 5.97 3.96
CA ASP A 69 8.15 5.04 5.04
C ASP A 69 8.71 5.59 6.36
N THR A 70 7.83 6.13 7.19
CA THR A 70 8.16 6.72 8.49
C THR A 70 7.04 6.41 9.48
N THR A 71 7.29 6.57 10.77
CA THR A 71 6.27 6.33 11.81
C THR A 71 5.04 7.22 11.67
N VAL A 72 5.16 8.40 11.05
CA VAL A 72 4.05 9.35 10.88
C VAL A 72 3.24 9.08 9.61
N ALA A 73 3.86 8.53 8.57
CA ALA A 73 3.25 8.36 7.25
C ALA A 73 1.96 7.49 7.24
N PRO A 74 1.86 6.37 7.99
CA PRO A 74 0.63 5.59 8.07
C PRO A 74 -0.55 6.43 8.57
N PHE A 75 -0.36 7.29 9.57
CA PHE A 75 -1.44 8.12 10.12
C PHE A 75 -1.97 9.11 9.08
N LEU A 76 -1.09 9.74 8.30
CA LEU A 76 -1.48 10.63 7.21
C LEU A 76 -2.25 9.88 6.13
N HIS A 77 -1.74 8.72 5.71
CA HIS A 77 -2.39 7.89 4.70
C HIS A 77 -3.79 7.42 5.13
N TYR A 78 -3.94 6.97 6.38
CA TYR A 78 -5.24 6.55 6.90
C TYR A 78 -6.21 7.72 7.08
N ASN A 79 -5.73 8.90 7.47
CA ASN A 79 -6.55 10.10 7.58
C ASN A 79 -7.11 10.56 6.22
N ASP A 80 -6.32 10.41 5.15
CA ASP A 80 -6.69 10.78 3.79
C ASP A 80 -7.45 9.65 3.04
N THR A 81 -7.72 8.51 3.69
CA THR A 81 -8.36 7.36 3.03
C THR A 81 -9.81 7.65 2.65
N ILE A 82 -10.15 7.41 1.39
CA ILE A 82 -11.49 7.63 0.82
C ILE A 82 -12.25 6.32 0.70
N ALA A 83 -11.56 5.25 0.29
CA ALA A 83 -12.16 3.95 0.10
C ALA A 83 -11.17 2.83 0.41
N ALA A 84 -11.71 1.68 0.84
CA ALA A 84 -10.95 0.46 1.04
C ALA A 84 -11.71 -0.72 0.41
N LYS A 85 -11.00 -1.58 -0.32
CA LYS A 85 -11.52 -2.80 -0.91
C LYS A 85 -10.77 -4.01 -0.37
N LEU A 86 -11.50 -4.95 0.23
CA LEU A 86 -10.96 -6.24 0.60
C LEU A 86 -10.53 -7.01 -0.66
N ILE A 87 -9.30 -7.54 -0.65
CA ILE A 87 -8.79 -8.46 -1.65
C ILE A 87 -8.99 -9.88 -1.10
N ASN A 88 -9.85 -10.63 -1.79
CA ASN A 88 -10.14 -12.04 -1.54
C ASN A 88 -9.54 -12.90 -2.64
#